data_AF-A0A4R9LSK8-F1
#
_entry.id   AF-A0A4R9LSK8-F1
#
_cell.length_a   1.000
_cell.length_b   1.000
_cell.length_c   1.000
_cell.angle_alpha   90.00
_cell.angle_beta   90.00
_cell.angle_gamma   90.00
#
_symmetry.space_group_name_H-M   'P 1'
#
loop_
_entity.id
_entity.type
_entity.pdbx_description
1 polymer ?
#
loop_
_entity_poly.entity_id
_entity_poly.type
_entity_poly.pdbx_seq_one_letter_code
_entity_poly.pdbx_strand_id
1 'polypeptide(L)'
;MKDFFKLCSDLIQTTDPVSLENILFQYLQDKDREEVQVVFRILLSEKKIKFPIAKIQNWISESLELPTWLVEECKTRVGNGSVNLSLLFPEPKTKKDLRPKEWMETYIDPLFFAKNEIIQKESLVSSCRILPEKERILFLKMILPGKTISFPAKTLDLIKRWETNRNLIPHSKLEPYICKLALGYAKKSTTAIGCYTDLGFLGKNEKKEWIKMTTIPFPDLTEAEEDLLENFITANRVQKFGPVLSVSLKLVFEISFSGVERSKRHKAGFVLVSPRIKKILGEGDLESVTNSEYFISLLEVENETAGKPFWE
;
A
#
# COMPACT_ATOMS: atom_id res chain seq x y z
N MET A 1 -2.88 13.43 15.49
CA MET A 1 -1.74 12.49 15.64
C MET A 1 -2.26 11.10 15.96
N LYS A 2 -3.33 10.98 16.74
CA LYS A 2 -4.03 9.71 17.00
C LYS A 2 -4.35 8.93 15.71
N ASP A 3 -5.03 9.57 14.76
CA ASP A 3 -5.41 8.93 13.49
C ASP A 3 -4.20 8.59 12.63
N PHE A 4 -3.14 9.41 12.68
CA PHE A 4 -1.89 9.15 11.98
C PHE A 4 -1.19 7.89 12.50
N PHE A 5 -1.15 7.68 13.82
CA PHE A 5 -0.59 6.45 14.38
C PHE A 5 -1.44 5.22 14.04
N LYS A 6 -2.77 5.39 13.95
CA LYS A 6 -3.65 4.35 13.46
C LYS A 6 -3.32 3.99 12.00
N LEU A 7 -3.21 4.99 11.12
CA LEU A 7 -2.74 4.80 9.74
C LEU A 7 -1.44 3.99 9.68
N CYS A 8 -0.43 4.39 10.46
CA CYS A 8 0.86 3.70 10.47
C CYS A 8 0.73 2.24 10.90
N SER A 9 -0.09 1.95 11.91
CA SER A 9 -0.36 0.59 12.38
C SER A 9 -1.03 -0.24 11.28
N ASP A 10 -2.07 0.31 10.66
CA ASP A 10 -2.85 -0.38 9.62
C ASP A 10 -1.98 -0.68 8.38
N LEU A 11 -1.12 0.26 7.98
CA LEU A 11 -0.16 0.08 6.88
C LEU A 11 0.92 -0.96 7.16
N ILE A 12 1.31 -1.15 8.42
CA ILE A 12 2.32 -2.15 8.81
C ILE A 12 1.71 -3.56 8.83
N GLN A 13 0.46 -3.68 9.28
CA GLN A 13 -0.22 -4.97 9.46
C GLN A 13 -0.82 -5.52 8.16
N THR A 14 -1.10 -4.66 7.19
CA THR A 14 -1.75 -5.04 5.93
C THR A 14 -0.73 -5.49 4.88
N THR A 15 -1.01 -6.61 4.21
CA THR A 15 -0.15 -7.18 3.16
C THR A 15 -0.80 -7.14 1.76
N ASP A 16 -2.13 -7.08 1.70
CA ASP A 16 -2.91 -6.96 0.47
C ASP A 16 -2.75 -5.55 -0.15
N PRO A 17 -2.32 -5.44 -1.43
CA PRO A 17 -2.09 -4.15 -2.08
C PRO A 17 -3.33 -3.25 -2.15
N VAL A 18 -4.52 -3.82 -2.40
CA VAL A 18 -5.76 -3.05 -2.52
C VAL A 18 -6.13 -2.45 -1.17
N SER A 19 -6.05 -3.24 -0.11
CA SER A 19 -6.33 -2.79 1.26
C SER A 19 -5.34 -1.71 1.71
N LEU A 20 -4.05 -1.84 1.36
CA LEU A 20 -3.04 -0.82 1.63
C LEU A 20 -3.38 0.53 0.99
N GLU A 21 -3.81 0.51 -0.27
CA GLU A 21 -4.27 1.70 -0.98
C GLU A 21 -5.50 2.31 -0.31
N ASN A 22 -6.43 1.47 0.12
CA ASN A 22 -7.65 1.91 0.77
C ASN A 22 -7.39 2.60 2.11
N ILE A 23 -6.47 2.04 2.90
CA ILE A 23 -6.05 2.61 4.18
C ILE A 23 -5.45 4.00 3.97
N LEU A 24 -4.52 4.13 3.01
CA LEU A 24 -3.87 5.40 2.72
C LEU A 24 -4.89 6.42 2.20
N PHE A 25 -5.78 5.99 1.31
CA PHE A 25 -6.82 6.82 0.76
C PHE A 25 -7.78 7.40 1.79
N GLN A 26 -8.38 6.53 2.60
CA GLN A 26 -9.39 6.94 3.59
C GLN A 26 -8.82 7.96 4.57
N TYR A 27 -7.52 7.85 4.87
CA TYR A 27 -6.85 8.82 5.72
C TYR A 27 -6.60 10.16 5.02
N LEU A 28 -6.21 10.15 3.74
CA LEU A 28 -5.79 11.35 3.01
C LEU A 28 -6.95 12.13 2.38
N GLN A 29 -8.08 11.49 2.08
CA GLN A 29 -9.14 12.08 1.24
C GLN A 29 -9.72 13.41 1.77
N ASP A 30 -9.76 13.59 3.10
CA ASP A 30 -10.34 14.77 3.75
C ASP A 30 -9.26 15.77 4.23
N LYS A 31 -8.03 15.67 3.72
CA LYS A 31 -6.89 16.47 4.15
C LYS A 31 -6.47 17.49 3.11
N ASP A 32 -6.09 18.67 3.57
CA ASP A 32 -5.51 19.69 2.70
C ASP A 32 -4.11 19.30 2.20
N ARG A 33 -3.70 19.96 1.11
CA ARG A 33 -2.42 19.68 0.43
C ARG A 33 -1.20 19.77 1.37
N GLU A 34 -1.16 20.72 2.29
CA GLU A 34 -0.01 20.91 3.17
C GLU A 34 0.05 19.81 4.22
N GLU A 35 -1.10 19.40 4.75
CA GLU A 35 -1.23 18.25 5.65
C GLU A 35 -0.78 16.95 4.97
N VAL A 36 -1.22 16.70 3.73
CA VAL A 36 -0.82 15.52 2.94
C VAL A 36 0.70 15.48 2.75
N GLN A 37 1.32 16.61 2.41
CA GLN A 37 2.78 16.69 2.25
C GLN A 37 3.53 16.36 3.54
N VAL A 38 3.05 16.84 4.70
CA VAL A 38 3.66 16.53 5.99
C VAL A 38 3.51 15.05 6.32
N VAL A 39 2.36 14.44 6.02
CA VAL A 39 2.14 13.01 6.21
C VAL A 39 3.14 12.17 5.41
N PHE A 40 3.29 12.44 4.11
CA PHE A 40 4.27 11.72 3.26
C PHE A 40 5.70 11.90 3.76
N ARG A 41 6.08 13.11 4.14
CA ARG A 41 7.39 13.40 4.73
C ARG A 41 7.68 12.51 5.93
N ILE A 42 6.71 12.34 6.84
CA ILE A 42 6.89 11.47 8.02
C ILE A 42 6.97 10.00 7.60
N LEU A 43 6.06 9.53 6.74
CA LEU A 43 6.00 8.13 6.29
C LEU A 43 7.28 7.69 5.56
N LEU A 44 7.82 8.55 4.71
CA LEU A 44 9.02 8.31 3.92
C LEU A 44 10.32 8.61 4.68
N SER A 45 10.20 8.98 5.95
CA SER A 45 11.35 9.31 6.82
C SER A 45 12.21 10.45 6.26
N GLU A 46 11.57 11.42 5.61
CA GLU A 46 12.22 12.64 5.13
C GLU A 46 12.44 13.60 6.30
N LYS A 47 13.71 13.98 6.51
CA LYS A 47 14.14 14.74 7.69
C LYS A 47 14.76 16.06 7.27
N LYS A 48 14.22 17.16 7.80
CA LYS A 48 14.80 18.51 7.63
C LYS A 48 16.13 18.65 8.38
N ILE A 49 16.25 18.00 9.54
CA ILE A 49 17.42 18.09 10.41
C ILE A 49 17.79 16.71 10.96
N LYS A 50 19.09 16.49 11.18
CA LYS A 50 19.62 15.26 11.78
C LYS A 50 20.69 15.65 12.81
N PHE A 51 20.46 15.33 14.07
CA PHE A 51 21.44 15.49 15.13
C PHE A 51 22.15 14.17 15.43
N PRO A 52 23.46 14.19 15.73
CA PRO A 52 24.14 13.01 16.26
C PRO A 52 23.47 12.53 17.55
N ILE A 53 23.31 11.20 17.71
CA ILE A 53 22.65 10.64 18.90
C ILE A 53 23.36 11.03 20.21
N ALA A 54 24.69 11.08 20.20
CA ALA A 54 25.49 11.50 21.36
C ALA A 54 25.17 12.94 21.79
N LYS A 55 24.94 13.84 20.83
CA LYS A 55 24.58 15.24 21.09
C LYS A 55 23.24 15.33 21.82
N ILE A 56 22.22 14.64 21.30
CA ILE A 56 20.89 14.60 21.92
C ILE A 56 20.94 13.94 23.30
N GLN A 57 21.71 12.87 23.44
CA GLN A 57 21.89 12.18 24.72
C GLN A 57 22.53 13.09 25.77
N ASN A 58 23.57 13.85 25.42
CA ASN A 58 24.20 14.82 26.33
C ASN A 58 23.23 15.91 26.76
N TRP A 59 22.49 16.49 25.81
CA TRP A 59 21.48 17.51 26.13
C TRP A 59 20.41 17.02 27.10
N ILE A 60 19.91 15.79 26.90
CA ILE A 60 18.91 15.18 27.77
C ILE A 60 19.51 14.87 29.13
N SER A 61 20.72 14.28 29.18
CA SER A 61 21.42 13.93 30.42
C SER A 61 21.66 15.16 31.29
N GLU A 62 22.18 16.23 30.70
CA GLU A 62 22.39 17.51 31.39
C GLU A 62 21.09 18.13 31.91
N SER A 63 20.00 18.03 31.15
CA SER A 63 18.72 18.67 31.51
C SER A 63 17.88 17.87 32.52
N LEU A 64 18.23 16.60 32.73
CA LEU A 64 17.62 15.71 33.73
C LEU A 64 18.56 15.43 34.90
N GLU A 65 19.76 16.02 34.91
CA GLU A 65 20.81 15.78 35.90
C GLU A 65 21.17 14.28 36.05
N LEU A 66 21.14 13.55 34.92
CA LEU A 66 21.46 12.13 34.86
C LEU A 66 22.91 11.92 34.39
N PRO A 67 23.66 10.99 35.00
CA PRO A 67 24.99 10.65 34.50
C PRO A 67 24.88 9.89 33.17
N THR A 68 25.79 10.20 32.24
CA THR A 68 25.76 9.66 30.86
C THR A 68 25.82 8.13 30.82
N TRP A 69 26.61 7.51 31.70
CA TRP A 69 26.75 6.05 31.78
C TRP A 69 25.41 5.34 32.07
N LEU A 70 24.53 5.94 32.87
CA LEU A 70 23.23 5.35 33.20
C LEU A 70 22.32 5.30 31.97
N VAL A 71 22.36 6.36 31.16
CA VAL A 71 21.59 6.43 29.91
C VAL A 71 22.09 5.41 28.89
N GLU A 72 23.41 5.20 28.82
CA GLU A 72 24.02 4.17 27.97
C GLU A 72 23.65 2.75 28.42
N GLU A 73 23.62 2.50 29.72
CA GLU A 73 23.24 1.19 30.25
C GLU A 73 21.75 0.88 30.04
N CYS A 74 20.86 1.88 30.12
CA CYS A 74 19.46 1.70 29.72
C CYS A 74 19.33 1.35 28.22
N LYS A 75 20.19 1.93 27.37
CA LYS A 75 20.16 1.69 25.91
C LYS A 75 20.45 0.23 25.56
N THR A 76 21.38 -0.42 26.25
CA THR A 76 21.74 -1.83 25.98
C THR A 76 20.56 -2.78 26.21
N ARG A 77 19.65 -2.45 27.14
CA ARG A 77 18.44 -3.22 27.42
C ARG A 77 17.30 -2.98 26.43
N VAL A 78 17.13 -1.73 25.99
CA VAL A 78 16.00 -1.33 25.11
C VAL A 78 16.31 -1.55 23.62
N GLY A 79 17.59 -1.52 23.22
CA GLY A 79 18.05 -1.79 21.86
C GLY A 79 17.77 -0.67 20.83
N ASN A 80 16.92 0.32 21.15
CA ASN A 80 16.61 1.45 20.27
C ASN A 80 16.85 2.79 20.98
N GLY A 81 17.74 3.62 20.43
CA GLY A 81 18.11 4.92 21.00
C GLY A 81 16.94 5.90 21.16
N SER A 82 16.01 5.94 20.21
CA SER A 82 14.84 6.83 20.29
C SER A 82 13.86 6.39 21.39
N VAL A 83 13.67 5.08 21.55
CA VAL A 83 12.82 4.53 22.61
C VAL A 83 13.47 4.75 23.97
N ASN A 84 14.76 4.43 24.10
CA ASN A 84 15.52 4.64 25.34
C ASN A 84 15.42 6.10 25.83
N LEU A 85 15.75 7.07 24.96
CA LEU A 85 15.69 8.48 25.31
C LEU A 85 14.26 8.96 25.59
N SER A 86 13.24 8.37 24.95
CA SER A 86 11.85 8.73 25.20
C SER A 86 11.40 8.33 26.61
N LEU A 87 11.85 7.17 27.12
CA LEU A 87 11.44 6.63 28.41
C LEU A 87 12.05 7.38 29.61
N LEU A 88 13.04 8.24 29.39
CA LEU A 88 13.65 9.07 30.45
C LEU A 88 12.75 10.20 30.95
N PHE A 89 11.65 10.48 30.26
CA PHE A 89 10.71 11.53 30.62
C PHE A 89 9.38 10.92 31.10
N PRO A 90 8.70 11.51 32.10
CA PRO A 90 7.40 11.01 32.55
C PRO A 90 6.31 11.21 31.48
N GLU A 91 5.20 10.50 31.61
CA GLU A 91 4.00 10.76 30.80
C GLU A 91 3.43 12.15 31.14
N PRO A 92 3.02 12.95 30.13
CA PRO A 92 2.44 14.27 30.37
C PRO A 92 1.04 14.15 30.98
N LYS A 93 0.70 15.06 31.89
CA LYS A 93 -0.64 15.12 32.51
C LYS A 93 -1.74 15.51 31.53
N THR A 94 -1.41 16.27 30.50
CA THR A 94 -2.33 16.78 29.48
C THR A 94 -1.87 16.35 28.10
N LYS A 95 -2.81 15.88 27.27
CA LYS A 95 -2.54 15.47 25.89
C LYS A 95 -3.18 16.47 24.93
N LYS A 96 -2.41 16.93 23.94
CA LYS A 96 -2.92 17.74 22.83
C LYS A 96 -3.21 16.81 21.66
N ASP A 97 -4.35 16.96 21.01
CA ASP A 97 -4.66 16.23 19.78
C ASP A 97 -4.39 17.13 18.57
N LEU A 98 -3.12 17.17 18.14
CA LEU A 98 -2.68 17.97 16.99
C LEU A 98 -2.71 17.14 15.71
N ARG A 99 -3.01 17.74 14.56
CA ARG A 99 -2.81 17.10 13.26
C ARG A 99 -1.31 16.98 12.92
N PRO A 100 -0.87 16.03 12.07
CA PRO A 100 0.54 15.92 11.66
C PRO A 100 1.22 17.22 11.25
N LYS A 101 0.55 18.09 10.47
CA LYS A 101 1.10 19.41 10.11
C LYS A 101 1.35 20.28 11.34
N GLU A 102 0.31 20.49 12.15
CA GLU A 102 0.37 21.29 13.38
C GLU A 102 1.43 20.74 14.35
N TRP A 103 1.54 19.41 14.44
CA TRP A 103 2.54 18.73 15.24
C TRP A 103 3.96 19.00 14.73
N MET A 104 4.18 18.96 13.42
CA MET A 104 5.47 19.27 12.80
C MET A 104 5.87 20.74 13.04
N GLU A 105 4.94 21.66 12.83
CA GLU A 105 5.12 23.10 13.06
C GLU A 105 5.38 23.43 14.53
N THR A 106 4.73 22.70 15.45
CA THR A 106 4.86 22.94 16.89
C THR A 106 6.18 22.40 17.44
N TYR A 107 6.63 21.22 16.99
CA TYR A 107 7.73 20.52 17.66
C TYR A 107 9.00 20.41 16.82
N ILE A 108 8.91 20.20 15.51
CA ILE A 108 10.08 19.94 14.66
C ILE A 108 10.63 21.24 14.07
N ASP A 109 9.76 22.10 13.56
CA ASP A 109 10.17 23.33 12.88
C ASP A 109 10.96 24.30 13.79
N PRO A 110 10.63 24.47 15.09
CA PRO A 110 11.43 25.32 15.98
C PRO A 110 12.90 24.85 16.10
N LEU A 111 13.15 23.53 16.06
CA LEU A 111 14.53 23.00 16.09
C LEU A 111 15.30 23.34 14.82
N PHE A 112 14.61 23.39 13.68
CA PHE A 112 15.20 23.71 12.39
C PHE A 112 15.48 25.22 12.25
N PHE A 113 14.57 26.08 12.72
CA PHE A 113 14.69 27.53 12.58
C PHE A 113 15.49 28.22 13.70
N ALA A 114 15.75 27.52 14.81
CA ALA A 114 16.55 28.07 15.90
C ALA A 114 17.97 28.44 15.45
N LYS A 115 18.38 29.68 15.77
CA LYS A 115 19.67 30.26 15.33
C LYS A 115 20.87 29.81 16.15
N ASN A 116 20.67 29.23 17.34
CA ASN A 116 21.74 28.78 18.20
C ASN A 116 21.40 27.46 18.91
N GLU A 117 22.45 26.84 19.46
CA GLU A 117 22.37 25.52 20.06
C GLU A 117 21.58 25.47 21.37
N ILE A 118 21.61 26.56 22.14
CA ILE A 118 20.93 26.65 23.44
C ILE A 118 19.41 26.60 23.24
N ILE A 119 18.88 27.36 22.29
CA ILE A 119 17.44 27.38 21.98
C ILE A 119 17.00 26.02 21.42
N GLN A 120 17.84 25.36 20.61
CA GLN A 120 17.57 24.01 20.13
C GLN A 120 17.46 23.00 21.28
N LYS A 121 18.41 23.04 22.22
CA LYS A 121 18.40 22.18 23.42
C LYS A 121 17.14 22.40 24.25
N GLU A 122 16.80 23.65 24.57
CA GLU A 122 15.60 23.98 25.34
C GLU A 122 14.32 23.55 24.65
N SER A 123 14.20 23.78 23.33
CA SER A 123 13.04 23.37 22.54
C SER A 123 12.90 21.86 22.47
N LEU A 124 14.01 21.13 22.37
CA LEU A 124 14.02 19.68 22.34
C LEU A 124 13.57 19.08 23.67
N VAL A 125 14.15 19.56 24.77
CA VAL A 125 13.86 19.03 26.11
C VAL A 125 12.43 19.38 26.54
N SER A 126 11.97 20.60 26.25
CA SER A 126 10.59 20.99 26.53
C SER A 126 9.59 20.15 25.74
N SER A 127 9.85 19.89 24.45
CA SER A 127 9.02 18.99 23.62
C SER A 127 8.98 17.58 24.20
N CYS A 128 10.12 17.01 24.58
CA CYS A 128 10.17 15.68 25.21
C CYS A 128 9.34 15.61 26.51
N ARG A 129 9.30 16.68 27.32
CA ARG A 129 8.52 16.69 28.57
C ARG A 129 7.01 16.70 28.36
N ILE A 130 6.53 17.27 27.25
CA ILE A 130 5.09 17.47 27.01
C ILE A 130 4.48 16.47 26.03
N LEU A 131 5.29 15.82 25.19
CA LEU A 131 4.83 14.82 24.24
C LEU A 131 4.54 13.48 24.96
N PRO A 132 3.41 12.81 24.67
CA PRO A 132 3.20 11.41 25.08
C PRO A 132 4.26 10.48 24.49
N GLU A 133 4.51 9.33 25.12
CA GLU A 133 5.58 8.39 24.74
C GLU A 133 5.65 8.11 23.23
N LYS A 134 4.53 7.73 22.59
CA LYS A 134 4.50 7.41 21.15
C LYS A 134 4.90 8.60 20.27
N GLU A 135 4.45 9.80 20.61
CA GLU A 135 4.82 11.03 19.89
C GLU A 135 6.26 11.42 20.17
N ARG A 136 6.74 11.24 21.39
CA ARG A 136 8.14 11.48 21.78
C ARG A 136 9.10 10.57 21.04
N ILE A 137 8.75 9.28 20.88
CA ILE A 137 9.49 8.34 20.04
C ILE A 137 9.52 8.85 18.59
N LEU A 138 8.37 9.22 18.03
CA LEU A 138 8.30 9.75 16.66
C LEU A 138 9.16 11.01 16.49
N PHE A 139 9.06 11.95 17.42
CA PHE A 139 9.84 13.18 17.48
C PHE A 139 11.34 12.92 17.47
N LEU A 140 11.82 12.08 18.39
CA LEU A 140 13.23 11.69 18.45
C LEU A 140 13.66 10.98 17.16
N LYS A 141 12.81 10.12 16.60
CA LYS A 141 13.10 9.46 15.32
C LYS A 141 13.14 10.43 14.15
N MET A 142 12.40 11.52 14.16
CA MET A 142 12.43 12.53 13.09
C MET A 142 13.73 13.35 13.09
N ILE A 143 14.38 13.49 14.25
CA ILE A 143 15.60 14.31 14.38
C ILE A 143 16.89 13.49 14.52
N LEU A 144 16.80 12.18 14.79
CA LEU A 144 17.96 11.28 14.86
C LEU A 144 18.22 10.58 13.51
N PRO A 145 19.42 10.01 13.27
CA PRO A 145 19.67 9.17 12.10
C PRO A 145 18.83 7.88 12.11
N GLY A 146 18.58 7.30 10.93
CA GLY A 146 17.82 6.04 10.77
C GLY A 146 16.41 6.24 10.20
N LYS A 147 15.63 5.15 10.13
CA LYS A 147 14.24 5.19 9.64
C LYS A 147 13.29 5.72 10.72
N THR A 148 12.35 6.58 10.34
CA THR A 148 11.32 7.09 11.25
C THR A 148 10.31 6.00 11.57
N ILE A 149 9.75 5.38 10.53
CA ILE A 149 8.85 4.24 10.65
C ILE A 149 9.35 3.18 9.67
N SER A 150 9.38 1.92 10.12
CA SER A 150 9.78 0.81 9.27
C SER A 150 8.53 0.20 8.65
N PHE A 151 8.43 0.27 7.33
CA PHE A 151 7.35 -0.34 6.56
C PHE A 151 7.91 -1.48 5.69
N PRO A 152 7.08 -2.49 5.35
CA PRO A 152 7.41 -3.46 4.31
C PRO A 152 7.76 -2.79 2.97
N ALA A 153 8.61 -3.44 2.16
CA ALA A 153 9.09 -2.86 0.89
C ALA A 153 7.92 -2.50 -0.05
N LYS A 154 6.93 -3.40 -0.19
CA LYS A 154 5.72 -3.16 -1.00
C LYS A 154 4.94 -1.92 -0.54
N THR A 155 4.82 -1.72 0.78
CA THR A 155 4.14 -0.55 1.36
C THR A 155 4.92 0.73 1.08
N LEU A 156 6.26 0.70 1.17
CA LEU A 156 7.09 1.86 0.82
C LEU A 156 6.99 2.22 -0.66
N ASP A 157 7.01 1.22 -1.54
CA ASP A 157 6.85 1.44 -2.98
C ASP A 157 5.47 2.02 -3.30
N LEU A 158 4.43 1.59 -2.58
CA LEU A 158 3.11 2.19 -2.68
C LEU A 158 3.11 3.67 -2.24
N ILE A 159 3.63 3.97 -1.04
CA ILE A 159 3.67 5.34 -0.49
C ILE A 159 4.43 6.28 -1.45
N LYS A 160 5.57 5.83 -1.99
CA LYS A 160 6.35 6.61 -2.98
C LYS A 160 5.58 6.84 -4.27
N ARG A 161 4.88 5.82 -4.78
CA ARG A 161 4.02 5.97 -5.96
C ARG A 161 2.93 7.01 -5.70
N TRP A 162 2.32 6.99 -4.53
CA TRP A 162 1.32 7.99 -4.11
C TRP A 162 1.88 9.41 -3.98
N GLU A 163 3.09 9.57 -3.44
CA GLU A 163 3.73 10.88 -3.36
C GLU A 163 4.06 11.47 -4.75
N THR A 164 4.56 10.62 -5.65
CA THR A 164 5.00 11.03 -7.00
C THR A 164 3.86 11.14 -8.01
N ASN A 165 2.88 10.25 -7.93
CA ASN A 165 1.79 10.14 -8.88
C ASN A 165 0.53 10.77 -8.27
N ARG A 166 0.37 12.06 -8.52
CA ARG A 166 -0.70 12.89 -7.94
C ARG A 166 -2.12 12.48 -8.36
N ASN A 167 -2.23 11.58 -9.32
CA ASN A 167 -3.48 11.14 -9.95
C ASN A 167 -3.85 9.69 -9.59
N LEU A 168 -3.29 9.12 -8.53
CA LEU A 168 -3.69 7.77 -8.12
C LEU A 168 -5.15 7.80 -7.68
N ILE A 169 -6.01 7.31 -8.57
CA ILE A 169 -7.37 6.96 -8.24
C ILE A 169 -7.26 5.79 -7.26
N PRO A 170 -7.70 5.96 -6.01
CA PRO A 170 -7.65 4.89 -5.04
C PRO A 170 -8.57 3.78 -5.50
N HIS A 171 -8.06 2.56 -5.57
CA HIS A 171 -8.85 1.36 -5.87
C HIS A 171 -9.98 1.08 -4.84
N SER A 172 -10.15 1.92 -3.80
CA SER A 172 -11.13 1.79 -2.71
C SER A 172 -12.52 2.33 -2.99
N LYS A 173 -12.63 3.30 -3.90
CA LYS A 173 -13.88 4.07 -4.04
C LYS A 173 -14.69 3.71 -5.27
N LEU A 174 -14.20 2.78 -6.08
CA LEU A 174 -14.96 2.23 -7.19
C LEU A 174 -15.37 0.81 -6.81
N GLU A 175 -16.66 0.51 -6.91
CA GLU A 175 -17.09 -0.88 -6.99
C GLU A 175 -16.20 -1.58 -8.02
N PRO A 176 -15.58 -2.73 -7.68
CA PRO A 176 -14.65 -3.37 -8.60
C PRO A 176 -15.37 -3.60 -9.91
N TYR A 177 -14.75 -3.22 -11.01
CA TYR A 177 -15.32 -3.46 -12.32
C TYR A 177 -15.53 -4.96 -12.49
N ILE A 178 -16.67 -5.32 -13.04
CA ILE A 178 -17.04 -6.71 -13.29
C ILE A 178 -16.99 -6.94 -14.79
N CYS A 179 -16.37 -8.03 -15.21
CA CYS A 179 -16.47 -8.53 -16.57
C CYS A 179 -16.78 -10.03 -16.59
N LYS A 180 -17.29 -10.49 -17.73
CA LYS A 180 -17.52 -11.90 -18.00
C LYS A 180 -16.50 -12.36 -19.02
N LEU A 181 -15.69 -13.36 -18.70
CA LEU A 181 -14.67 -13.88 -19.61
C LEU A 181 -14.74 -15.39 -19.71
N ALA A 182 -14.43 -15.91 -20.89
CA ALA A 182 -14.40 -17.35 -21.15
C ALA A 182 -13.04 -17.92 -20.76
N LEU A 183 -13.04 -19.11 -20.15
CA LEU A 183 -11.81 -19.86 -19.92
C LEU A 183 -11.26 -20.36 -21.26
N GLY A 184 -10.04 -19.95 -21.61
CA GLY A 184 -9.37 -20.39 -22.84
C GLY A 184 -8.31 -21.45 -22.59
N TYR A 185 -7.58 -21.35 -21.49
CA TYR A 185 -6.60 -22.35 -21.10
C TYR A 185 -6.40 -22.41 -19.60
N ALA A 186 -5.89 -23.55 -19.14
CA ALA A 186 -5.50 -23.79 -17.77
C ALA A 186 -4.10 -24.42 -17.74
N LYS A 187 -3.23 -23.95 -16.86
CA LYS A 187 -1.90 -24.53 -16.64
C LYS A 187 -1.91 -25.34 -15.36
N LYS A 188 -1.66 -26.64 -15.48
CA LYS A 188 -1.59 -27.54 -14.33
C LYS A 188 -0.24 -27.38 -13.64
N SER A 189 -0.25 -27.45 -12.31
CA SER A 189 0.99 -27.44 -11.53
C SER A 189 1.86 -28.64 -11.89
N THR A 190 3.17 -28.42 -11.96
CA THR A 190 4.15 -29.50 -12.15
C THR A 190 4.57 -30.14 -10.83
N THR A 191 4.33 -29.46 -9.70
CA THR A 191 4.78 -29.87 -8.37
C THR A 191 3.65 -30.28 -7.45
N ALA A 192 2.45 -29.72 -7.62
CA ALA A 192 1.26 -30.03 -6.83
C ALA A 192 0.27 -30.85 -7.66
N ILE A 193 -0.27 -31.93 -7.08
CA ILE A 193 -1.26 -32.78 -7.75
C ILE A 193 -2.62 -32.06 -7.71
N GLY A 194 -3.35 -32.08 -8.83
CA GLY A 194 -4.71 -31.55 -8.90
C GLY A 194 -4.83 -30.03 -9.06
N CYS A 195 -3.82 -29.24 -8.71
CA CYS A 195 -3.92 -27.78 -8.71
C CYS A 195 -3.58 -27.14 -10.06
N TYR A 196 -4.24 -26.02 -10.37
CA TYR A 196 -3.91 -25.14 -11.49
C TYR A 196 -3.09 -23.92 -11.04
N THR A 197 -1.99 -23.63 -11.72
CA THR A 197 -1.14 -22.47 -11.39
C THR A 197 -1.57 -21.21 -12.13
N ASP A 198 -2.20 -21.35 -13.29
CA ASP A 198 -2.59 -20.23 -14.13
C ASP A 198 -3.89 -20.53 -14.90
N LEU A 199 -4.88 -19.64 -14.82
CA LEU A 199 -6.08 -19.68 -15.66
C LEU A 199 -6.07 -18.49 -16.64
N GLY A 200 -6.18 -18.80 -17.93
CA GLY A 200 -6.17 -17.84 -19.02
C GLY A 200 -7.57 -17.51 -19.51
N PHE A 201 -7.93 -16.23 -19.48
CA PHE A 201 -9.26 -15.76 -19.81
C PHE A 201 -9.29 -14.96 -21.10
N LEU A 202 -10.29 -15.26 -21.93
CA LEU A 202 -10.50 -14.65 -23.24
C LEU A 202 -11.80 -13.84 -23.27
N GLY A 203 -11.79 -12.79 -24.10
CA GLY A 203 -12.98 -12.07 -24.53
C GLY A 203 -12.95 -11.88 -26.05
N LYS A 204 -13.88 -11.10 -26.59
CA LYS A 204 -13.95 -10.81 -28.03
C LYS A 204 -13.33 -9.43 -28.35
N ASN A 205 -12.62 -9.32 -29.47
CA ASN A 205 -12.17 -8.03 -29.99
C ASN A 205 -13.26 -7.35 -30.84
N GLU A 206 -12.98 -6.16 -31.39
CA GLU A 206 -13.88 -5.41 -32.29
C GLU A 206 -14.33 -6.24 -33.52
N LYS A 207 -13.48 -7.16 -33.97
CA LYS A 207 -13.73 -8.08 -35.09
C LYS A 207 -14.46 -9.36 -34.68
N LYS A 208 -14.92 -9.45 -33.42
CA LYS A 208 -15.54 -10.64 -32.79
C LYS A 208 -14.62 -11.86 -32.71
N GLU A 209 -13.31 -11.66 -32.78
CA GLU A 209 -12.31 -12.71 -32.63
C GLU A 209 -11.88 -12.84 -31.16
N TRP A 210 -11.54 -14.06 -30.74
CA TRP A 210 -11.09 -14.32 -29.38
C TRP A 210 -9.70 -13.75 -29.12
N ILE A 211 -9.59 -12.96 -28.05
CA ILE A 211 -8.34 -12.36 -27.60
C ILE A 211 -8.16 -12.55 -26.10
N LYS A 212 -6.91 -12.76 -25.68
CA LYS A 212 -6.56 -12.93 -24.27
C LYS A 212 -6.65 -11.59 -23.54
N MET A 213 -7.48 -11.55 -22.50
CA MET A 213 -7.68 -10.35 -21.67
C MET A 213 -6.80 -10.39 -20.41
N THR A 214 -6.73 -11.54 -19.74
CA THR A 214 -5.97 -11.66 -18.50
C THR A 214 -5.55 -13.11 -18.19
N THR A 215 -4.63 -13.26 -17.25
CA THR A 215 -4.28 -14.53 -16.61
C THR A 215 -4.34 -14.35 -15.11
N ILE A 216 -5.05 -15.23 -14.43
CA ILE A 216 -5.11 -15.25 -12.97
C ILE A 216 -4.19 -16.38 -12.49
N PRO A 217 -3.06 -16.06 -11.83
CA PRO A 217 -2.21 -17.06 -11.22
C PRO A 217 -2.78 -17.51 -9.88
N PHE A 218 -2.56 -18.77 -9.52
CA PHE A 218 -2.97 -19.38 -8.24
C PHE A 218 -4.40 -18.98 -7.85
N PRO A 219 -5.41 -19.36 -8.65
CA PRO A 219 -6.78 -18.94 -8.42
C PRO A 219 -7.25 -19.44 -7.05
N ASP A 220 -7.87 -18.55 -6.29
CA ASP A 220 -8.46 -18.84 -4.98
C ASP A 220 -9.88 -19.38 -5.21
N LEU A 221 -10.01 -20.71 -5.30
CA LEU A 221 -11.26 -21.42 -5.57
C LEU A 221 -11.63 -22.29 -4.39
N THR A 222 -12.94 -22.46 -4.16
CA THR A 222 -13.42 -23.45 -3.21
C THR A 222 -13.25 -24.87 -3.76
N GLU A 223 -13.20 -25.88 -2.89
CA GLU A 223 -13.08 -27.30 -3.29
C GLU A 223 -14.13 -27.70 -4.33
N ALA A 224 -15.38 -27.26 -4.16
CA ALA A 224 -16.47 -27.51 -5.11
C ALA A 224 -16.25 -26.85 -6.48
N GLU A 225 -15.62 -25.66 -6.52
CA GLU A 225 -15.29 -24.96 -7.75
C GLU A 225 -14.08 -25.59 -8.46
N GLU A 226 -13.10 -26.07 -7.69
CA GLU A 226 -11.97 -26.84 -8.23
C GLU A 226 -12.43 -28.12 -8.90
N ASP A 227 -13.33 -28.87 -8.26
CA ASP A 227 -13.93 -30.09 -8.82
C ASP A 227 -14.71 -29.81 -10.11
N LEU A 228 -15.53 -28.75 -10.12
CA LEU A 228 -16.25 -28.33 -11.32
C LEU A 228 -15.28 -27.99 -12.45
N LEU A 229 -14.22 -27.24 -12.13
CA LEU A 229 -13.20 -26.83 -13.09
C LEU A 229 -12.44 -28.04 -13.66
N GLU A 230 -12.00 -28.98 -12.82
CA GLU A 230 -11.29 -30.19 -13.27
C GLU A 230 -12.18 -31.06 -14.17
N ASN A 231 -13.44 -31.26 -13.80
CA ASN A 231 -14.41 -31.99 -14.59
C ASN A 231 -14.64 -31.32 -15.96
N PHE A 232 -14.83 -30.00 -15.97
CA PHE A 232 -15.01 -29.25 -17.22
C PHE A 232 -13.77 -29.34 -18.11
N ILE A 233 -12.56 -29.11 -17.57
CA ILE A 233 -11.31 -29.16 -18.34
C ILE A 233 -11.10 -30.55 -18.93
N THR A 234 -11.37 -31.60 -18.16
CA THR A 234 -11.23 -32.99 -18.63
C THR A 234 -12.19 -33.30 -19.78
N ALA A 235 -13.44 -32.87 -19.67
CA ALA A 235 -14.47 -33.11 -20.69
C ALA A 235 -14.33 -32.24 -21.96
N ASN A 236 -13.78 -31.04 -21.84
CA ASN A 236 -13.77 -30.02 -22.90
C ASN A 236 -12.36 -29.67 -23.40
N ARG A 237 -11.35 -30.50 -23.15
CA ARG A 237 -9.98 -30.30 -23.61
C ARG A 237 -9.89 -30.35 -25.14
N VAL A 238 -9.23 -29.35 -25.72
CA VAL A 238 -9.00 -29.24 -27.16
C VAL A 238 -7.58 -29.67 -27.52
N GLN A 239 -6.57 -29.03 -26.93
CA GLN A 239 -5.15 -29.34 -27.17
C GLN A 239 -4.34 -29.24 -25.87
N LYS A 240 -3.10 -29.78 -25.90
CA LYS A 240 -2.14 -29.69 -24.79
C LYS A 240 -0.78 -29.25 -25.30
N PHE A 241 -0.21 -28.27 -24.61
CA PHE A 241 1.10 -27.69 -24.85
C PHE A 241 1.89 -27.75 -23.55
N GLY A 242 2.62 -28.85 -23.34
CA GLY A 242 3.32 -29.09 -22.07
C GLY A 242 2.35 -29.09 -20.88
N PRO A 243 2.54 -28.23 -19.86
CA PRO A 243 1.64 -28.14 -18.70
C PRO A 243 0.35 -27.35 -19.00
N VAL A 244 0.25 -26.70 -20.16
CA VAL A 244 -0.91 -25.88 -20.55
C VAL A 244 -1.92 -26.72 -21.33
N LEU A 245 -3.16 -26.68 -20.90
CA LEU A 245 -4.31 -27.32 -21.54
C LEU A 245 -5.20 -26.23 -22.12
N SER A 246 -5.45 -26.26 -23.43
CA SER A 246 -6.51 -25.44 -24.02
C SER A 246 -7.84 -26.17 -23.93
N VAL A 247 -8.90 -25.41 -23.72
CA VAL A 247 -10.26 -25.93 -23.57
C VAL A 247 -11.21 -25.24 -24.53
N SER A 248 -12.35 -25.87 -24.82
CA SER A 248 -13.38 -25.21 -25.61
C SER A 248 -13.93 -24.02 -24.83
N LEU A 249 -14.12 -22.90 -25.52
CA LEU A 249 -14.61 -21.65 -24.94
C LEU A 249 -16.09 -21.77 -24.62
N LYS A 250 -16.42 -22.39 -23.49
CA LYS A 250 -17.82 -22.60 -23.02
C LYS A 250 -18.02 -22.20 -21.57
N LEU A 251 -17.00 -22.40 -20.71
CA LEU A 251 -17.07 -22.05 -19.30
C LEU A 251 -16.77 -20.58 -19.10
N VAL A 252 -17.74 -19.83 -18.55
CA VAL A 252 -17.66 -18.39 -18.36
C VAL A 252 -17.52 -18.06 -16.87
N PHE A 253 -16.69 -17.06 -16.57
CA PHE A 253 -16.40 -16.59 -15.23
C PHE A 253 -16.78 -15.13 -15.10
N GLU A 254 -17.29 -14.76 -13.94
CA GLU A 254 -17.34 -13.38 -13.48
C GLU A 254 -15.99 -13.03 -12.85
N ILE A 255 -15.32 -12.02 -13.39
CA ILE A 255 -14.01 -11.54 -12.95
C ILE A 255 -14.17 -10.12 -12.44
N SER A 256 -13.70 -9.89 -11.22
CA SER A 256 -13.60 -8.56 -10.62
C SER A 256 -12.18 -8.02 -10.81
N PHE A 257 -12.04 -6.74 -11.13
CA PHE A 257 -10.75 -6.08 -11.28
C PHE A 257 -10.82 -4.61 -10.85
N SER A 258 -9.67 -4.02 -10.52
CA SER A 258 -9.61 -2.67 -9.94
C SER A 258 -9.44 -1.55 -10.97
N GLY A 259 -8.99 -1.88 -12.17
CA GLY A 259 -8.75 -0.93 -13.26
C GLY A 259 -8.03 -1.57 -14.45
N VAL A 260 -7.67 -0.77 -15.44
CA VAL A 260 -7.01 -1.23 -16.66
C VAL A 260 -5.78 -0.35 -16.92
N GLU A 261 -4.64 -0.94 -17.27
CA GLU A 261 -3.44 -0.20 -17.64
C GLU A 261 -3.04 -0.48 -19.09
N ARG A 262 -2.54 0.55 -19.80
CA ARG A 262 -2.00 0.37 -21.16
C ARG A 262 -0.78 -0.54 -21.16
N SER A 263 -0.74 -1.49 -22.09
CA SER A 263 0.37 -2.44 -22.21
C SER A 263 0.74 -2.74 -23.65
N LYS A 264 1.99 -2.41 -24.02
CA LYS A 264 2.56 -2.79 -25.33
C LYS A 264 2.92 -4.28 -25.43
N ARG A 265 2.98 -4.99 -24.30
CA ARG A 265 3.40 -6.40 -24.24
C ARG A 265 2.24 -7.37 -24.50
N HIS A 266 1.01 -6.94 -24.24
CA HIS A 266 -0.18 -7.78 -24.37
C HIS A 266 -0.91 -7.48 -25.67
N LYS A 267 -1.39 -8.52 -26.37
CA LYS A 267 -2.09 -8.37 -27.65
C LYS A 267 -3.36 -7.52 -27.54
N ALA A 268 -4.02 -7.53 -26.38
CA ALA A 268 -5.19 -6.70 -26.11
C ALA A 268 -4.86 -5.20 -25.99
N GLY A 269 -3.58 -4.83 -25.91
CA GLY A 269 -3.14 -3.45 -25.72
C GLY A 269 -3.23 -2.96 -24.26
N PHE A 270 -3.68 -3.81 -23.34
CA PHE A 270 -3.85 -3.49 -21.93
C PHE A 270 -3.61 -4.68 -21.00
N VAL A 271 -3.61 -4.41 -19.69
CA VAL A 271 -3.57 -5.39 -18.60
C VAL A 271 -4.59 -4.99 -17.53
N LEU A 272 -5.30 -5.98 -16.97
CA LEU A 272 -6.20 -5.74 -15.84
C LEU A 272 -5.40 -5.62 -14.54
N VAL A 273 -5.77 -4.67 -13.69
CA VAL A 273 -5.17 -4.46 -12.37
C VAL A 273 -5.89 -5.34 -11.35
N SER A 274 -5.12 -6.15 -10.61
CA SER A 274 -5.62 -7.04 -9.56
C SER A 274 -6.85 -7.90 -9.93
N PRO A 275 -6.86 -8.59 -11.08
CA PRO A 275 -8.00 -9.42 -11.49
C PRO A 275 -8.17 -10.62 -10.56
N ARG A 276 -9.39 -10.88 -10.11
CA ARG A 276 -9.78 -12.01 -9.26
C ARG A 276 -11.02 -12.70 -9.81
N ILE A 277 -11.10 -14.01 -9.64
CA ILE A 277 -12.32 -14.76 -9.93
C ILE A 277 -13.33 -14.41 -8.84
N LYS A 278 -14.49 -13.90 -9.25
CA LYS A 278 -15.59 -13.60 -8.34
C LYS A 278 -16.59 -14.75 -8.29
N LYS A 279 -16.88 -15.37 -9.43
CA LYS A 279 -17.82 -16.50 -9.53
C LYS A 279 -17.65 -17.29 -10.81
N ILE A 280 -17.81 -18.61 -10.76
CA ILE A 280 -18.00 -19.45 -11.94
C ILE A 280 -19.48 -19.38 -12.38
N LEU A 281 -19.75 -18.90 -13.60
CA LEU A 281 -21.12 -18.77 -14.12
C LEU A 281 -21.64 -20.09 -14.73
N GLY A 282 -20.74 -21.02 -15.03
CA GLY A 282 -21.04 -22.30 -15.69
C GLY A 282 -20.88 -22.23 -17.20
N GLU A 283 -21.35 -23.28 -17.89
CA GLU A 283 -21.44 -23.27 -19.34
C GLU A 283 -22.52 -22.29 -19.76
N GLY A 284 -22.12 -21.15 -20.32
CA GLY A 284 -22.98 -19.98 -20.48
C GLY A 284 -22.99 -19.40 -21.90
N ASP A 285 -23.81 -18.37 -22.08
CA ASP A 285 -23.95 -17.67 -23.36
C ASP A 285 -22.65 -16.91 -23.70
N LEU A 286 -21.99 -17.34 -24.79
CA LEU A 286 -20.76 -16.73 -25.30
C LEU A 286 -20.97 -15.34 -25.91
N GLU A 287 -22.22 -14.95 -26.18
CA GLU A 287 -22.55 -13.57 -26.53
C GLU A 287 -22.49 -12.64 -25.32
N SER A 288 -22.60 -13.17 -24.09
CA SER A 288 -22.51 -12.37 -22.86
C SER A 288 -21.07 -12.06 -22.41
N VAL A 289 -20.06 -12.60 -23.10
CA VAL A 289 -18.65 -12.37 -22.81
C VAL A 289 -18.27 -10.93 -23.15
N THR A 290 -17.55 -10.28 -22.25
CA THR A 290 -17.17 -8.88 -22.37
C THR A 290 -16.19 -8.63 -23.53
N ASN A 291 -16.50 -7.61 -24.34
CA ASN A 291 -15.65 -7.18 -25.46
C ASN A 291 -14.45 -6.34 -25.01
N SER A 292 -13.37 -6.33 -25.78
CA SER A 292 -12.18 -5.51 -25.52
C SER A 292 -12.49 -4.01 -25.42
N GLU A 293 -13.47 -3.55 -26.18
CA GLU A 293 -13.92 -2.14 -26.23
C GLU A 293 -14.30 -1.60 -24.84
N TYR A 294 -14.93 -2.43 -24.00
CA TYR A 294 -15.26 -2.05 -22.63
C TYR A 294 -14.00 -1.65 -21.85
N PHE A 295 -12.94 -2.47 -21.90
CA PHE A 295 -11.69 -2.18 -21.19
C PHE A 295 -10.94 -0.99 -21.79
N ILE A 296 -11.04 -0.78 -23.11
CA ILE A 296 -10.45 0.38 -23.77
C ILE A 296 -11.18 1.66 -23.33
N SER A 297 -12.50 1.63 -23.21
CA SER A 297 -13.27 2.79 -22.72
C SER A 297 -12.88 3.19 -21.29
N LEU A 298 -12.53 2.23 -20.42
CA LEU A 298 -12.03 2.52 -19.08
C LEU A 298 -10.69 3.26 -19.10
N LEU A 299 -9.83 2.97 -20.08
CA LEU A 299 -8.56 3.69 -20.26
C LEU A 299 -8.77 5.15 -20.69
N GLU A 300 -9.86 5.46 -21.39
CA GLU A 300 -10.15 6.81 -21.86
C GLU A 300 -10.70 7.68 -20.73
N VAL A 301 -11.60 7.13 -19.91
CA VAL A 301 -12.14 7.81 -18.72
C VAL A 301 -11.03 8.16 -17.72
N GLU A 302 -10.09 7.25 -17.46
CA GLU A 302 -8.95 7.53 -16.57
C GLU A 302 -8.08 8.70 -17.06
N ASN A 303 -7.94 8.87 -18.37
CA ASN A 303 -7.15 9.97 -18.96
C ASN A 303 -7.84 11.35 -18.82
N GLU A 304 -9.17 11.41 -18.83
CA GLU A 304 -9.90 12.67 -18.62
C GLU A 304 -9.85 13.14 -17.15
N THR A 305 -9.86 12.19 -16.21
CA THR A 305 -9.66 12.47 -14.78
C THR A 305 -8.22 12.77 -14.39
N ALA A 306 -7.23 12.42 -15.23
CA ALA A 306 -5.80 12.60 -14.96
C ALA A 306 -5.32 14.08 -14.94
N GLY A 307 -6.23 15.04 -15.12
CA GLY A 307 -5.92 16.48 -15.10
C GLY A 307 -5.90 17.13 -13.71
N LYS A 308 -6.43 16.48 -12.66
CA LYS A 308 -6.50 17.05 -11.31
C LYS A 308 -6.11 16.02 -10.25
N PRO A 309 -5.25 16.39 -9.28
CA PRO A 309 -5.00 15.57 -8.11
C PRO A 309 -6.30 15.23 -7.38
N PHE A 310 -6.38 14.03 -6.80
CA PHE A 310 -7.54 13.63 -6.00
C PHE A 310 -7.81 14.60 -4.83
N TRP A 311 -6.77 15.30 -4.36
CA TRP A 311 -6.77 16.20 -3.20
C TRP A 311 -6.64 17.69 -3.55
N GLU A 312 -6.89 18.07 -4.82
CA GLU A 312 -7.08 19.49 -5.24
C GLU A 312 -8.57 19.87 -5.24
#